data_AF-A0A645G8Q8-F1
#
_entry.id   AF-A0A645G8Q8-F1
#
_cell.length_a   1.000
_cell.length_b   1.000
_cell.length_c   1.000
_cell.angle_alpha   90.00
_cell.angle_beta   90.00
_cell.angle_gamma   90.00
#
_symmetry.space_group_name_H-M   'P 1'
#
loop_
_entity.id
_entity.type
_entity.pdbx_description
1 polymer ?
#
loop_
_entity_poly.entity_id
_entity_poly.type
_entity_poly.pdbx_seq_one_letter_code
_entity_poly.pdbx_strand_id
1 'polypeptide(L)'
;MLLAAALFILGKVWFVINPFSLGAIYVNAISVGIALTITFVMFNTNRNNIVDIIEWQSGRRLDSMVSTADNLASKLAVAGATQLVAVALSVNGFNAKLPQQPVGAINAINAILGWVPMVVAALMMIVIFFLNIEDDTKKMLAEKAEQGLLN
;
A
#
# COMPACT_ATOMS: atom_id res chain seq x y z
N MET A 1 -10.48 -1.02 1.78
CA MET A 1 -9.05 -0.68 2.00
C MET A 1 -8.67 -0.56 3.48
N LEU A 2 -9.49 0.07 4.34
CA LEU A 2 -9.19 0.25 5.77
C LEU A 2 -8.89 -1.08 6.52
N LEU A 3 -9.68 -2.13 6.26
CA LEU A 3 -9.44 -3.46 6.84
C LEU A 3 -8.04 -4.00 6.51
N ALA A 4 -7.59 -3.84 5.27
CA ALA A 4 -6.26 -4.31 4.85
C ALA A 4 -5.15 -3.56 5.60
N ALA A 5 -5.28 -2.24 5.73
CA ALA A 5 -4.34 -1.44 6.49
C ALA A 5 -4.34 -1.82 7.98
N ALA A 6 -5.51 -2.11 8.57
CA ALA A 6 -5.59 -2.57 9.96
C ALA A 6 -4.91 -3.93 10.15
N LEU A 7 -5.19 -4.90 9.28
CA LEU A 7 -4.55 -6.23 9.32
C LEU A 7 -3.03 -6.12 9.15
N PHE A 8 -2.56 -5.25 8.26
CA PHE A 8 -1.14 -5.01 8.03
C PHE A 8 -0.44 -4.41 9.26
N ILE A 9 -1.05 -3.42 9.90
CA ILE A 9 -0.51 -2.78 11.10
C ILE A 9 -0.49 -3.77 12.26
N LEU A 10 -1.61 -4.45 12.52
CA LEU A 10 -1.75 -5.40 13.62
C LEU A 10 -0.78 -6.58 13.50
N GLY A 11 -0.62 -7.13 12.28
CA GLY A 11 0.30 -8.23 12.03
C GLY A 11 1.78 -7.88 12.27
N LYS A 12 2.13 -6.60 12.27
CA LYS A 12 3.49 -6.11 12.53
C LYS A 12 3.76 -5.83 14.01
N VAL A 13 2.74 -5.67 14.85
CA VAL A 13 2.89 -5.29 16.28
C VAL A 13 3.79 -6.29 17.03
N TRP A 14 3.52 -7.58 16.88
CA TRP A 14 4.32 -8.62 17.56
C TRP A 14 5.77 -8.64 17.06
N PHE A 15 5.99 -8.49 15.74
CA PHE A 15 7.32 -8.44 15.15
C PHE A 15 8.13 -7.23 15.64
N VAL A 16 7.49 -6.06 15.83
CA VAL A 16 8.18 -4.87 16.34
C VAL A 16 8.64 -5.05 17.80
N ILE A 17 7.87 -5.77 18.61
CA ILE A 17 8.21 -6.02 20.03
C ILE A 17 9.25 -7.13 20.17
N ASN A 18 9.13 -8.21 19.38
CA ASN A 18 10.04 -9.36 19.43
C ASN A 18 10.38 -9.86 18.01
N PRO A 19 11.35 -9.20 17.32
CA PRO A 19 11.66 -9.49 15.93
C PRO A 19 12.38 -10.83 15.69
N PHE A 20 12.88 -11.47 16.76
CA PHE A 20 13.59 -12.75 16.68
C PHE A 20 12.68 -13.96 16.94
N SER A 21 11.43 -13.74 17.32
CA SER A 21 10.46 -14.83 17.47
C SER A 21 10.04 -15.38 16.12
N LEU A 22 10.21 -16.68 15.90
CA LEU A 22 9.74 -17.37 14.69
C LEU A 22 8.25 -17.13 14.44
N GLY A 23 7.43 -17.19 15.50
CA GLY A 23 6.00 -16.93 15.40
C GLY A 23 5.70 -15.51 14.91
N ALA A 24 6.41 -14.51 15.44
CA ALA A 24 6.24 -13.12 15.03
C ALA A 24 6.65 -12.88 13.57
N ILE A 25 7.72 -13.55 13.09
CA ILE A 25 8.17 -13.48 11.70
C ILE A 25 7.10 -14.05 10.76
N TYR A 26 6.54 -15.23 11.06
CA TYR A 26 5.51 -15.84 10.23
C TYR A 26 4.21 -15.05 10.23
N VAL A 27 3.76 -14.55 11.39
CA VAL A 27 2.56 -13.69 11.48
C VAL A 27 2.74 -12.40 10.67
N ASN A 28 3.92 -11.77 10.75
CA ASN A 28 4.25 -10.60 9.93
C ASN A 28 4.15 -10.94 8.44
N ALA A 29 4.78 -12.02 7.98
CA ALA A 29 4.76 -12.44 6.58
C ALA A 29 3.34 -12.74 6.06
N ILE A 30 2.53 -13.48 6.83
CA ILE A 30 1.15 -13.81 6.48
C ILE A 30 0.30 -12.54 6.40
N SER A 31 0.44 -11.64 7.38
CA SER A 31 -0.30 -10.38 7.40
C SER A 31 0.00 -9.51 6.18
N VAL A 32 1.27 -9.45 5.75
CA VAL A 32 1.69 -8.75 4.54
C VAL A 32 1.01 -9.37 3.32
N GLY A 33 1.02 -10.69 3.17
CA GLY A 33 0.40 -11.37 2.02
C GLY A 33 -1.10 -11.09 1.91
N ILE A 34 -1.84 -11.20 3.02
CA ILE A 34 -3.29 -10.95 3.05
C ILE A 34 -3.59 -9.48 2.75
N ALA A 35 -2.93 -8.56 3.47
CA ALA A 35 -3.19 -7.13 3.34
C ALA A 35 -2.82 -6.60 1.95
N LEU A 36 -1.70 -7.05 1.37
CA LEU A 36 -1.28 -6.64 0.03
C LEU A 36 -2.30 -7.08 -1.03
N THR A 37 -2.84 -8.29 -0.90
CA THR A 37 -3.86 -8.82 -1.83
C THR A 37 -5.14 -7.99 -1.79
N ILE A 38 -5.68 -7.73 -0.59
CA ILE A 38 -6.89 -6.91 -0.43
C ILE A 38 -6.62 -5.48 -0.94
N THR A 39 -5.47 -4.91 -0.61
CA THR A 39 -5.10 -3.55 -1.04
C THR A 39 -4.99 -3.47 -2.55
N PHE A 40 -4.36 -4.45 -3.20
CA PHE A 40 -4.20 -4.47 -4.65
C PHE A 40 -5.54 -4.46 -5.37
N VAL A 41 -6.48 -5.34 -4.98
CA VAL A 41 -7.82 -5.39 -5.59
C VAL A 41 -8.55 -4.07 -5.36
N MET A 42 -8.64 -3.62 -4.10
CA MET A 42 -9.41 -2.43 -3.75
C MET A 42 -8.84 -1.14 -4.35
N PHE A 43 -7.52 -1.01 -4.42
CA PHE A 43 -6.87 0.15 -5.03
C PHE A 43 -7.21 0.25 -6.52
N ASN A 44 -7.14 -0.87 -7.25
CA ASN A 44 -7.50 -0.89 -8.68
C ASN A 44 -8.99 -0.60 -8.90
N THR A 45 -9.89 -1.16 -8.08
CA THR A 45 -11.33 -0.86 -8.15
C THR A 45 -11.61 0.62 -7.88
N ASN A 46 -11.04 1.17 -6.81
CA ASN A 46 -11.24 2.57 -6.45
C ASN A 46 -10.67 3.54 -7.50
N ARG A 47 -9.51 3.22 -8.09
CA ARG A 47 -8.94 4.01 -9.19
C ARG A 47 -9.90 4.05 -10.38
N ASN A 48 -10.47 2.91 -10.78
CA ASN A 48 -11.41 2.86 -11.89
C ASN A 48 -12.70 3.65 -11.58
N ASN A 49 -13.26 3.52 -10.37
CA ASN A 49 -14.44 4.30 -9.96
C ASN A 49 -14.16 5.81 -10.00
N ILE A 50 -13.00 6.26 -9.53
CA ILE A 50 -12.61 7.68 -9.58
C ILE A 50 -12.51 8.15 -11.04
N VAL A 51 -11.92 7.35 -11.92
CA VAL A 51 -11.87 7.66 -13.35
C VAL A 51 -13.28 7.85 -13.89
N ASP A 52 -14.19 6.89 -13.67
CA ASP A 52 -15.56 6.95 -14.17
C ASP A 52 -16.31 8.19 -13.68
N ILE A 53 -16.13 8.56 -12.40
CA ILE A 53 -16.71 9.78 -11.81
C ILE A 53 -16.20 11.03 -12.51
N ILE A 54 -14.88 11.13 -12.74
CA ILE A 54 -14.28 12.32 -13.38
C ILE A 54 -14.65 12.37 -14.86
N GLU A 55 -14.67 11.24 -15.57
CA GLU A 55 -15.11 11.18 -16.97
C GLU A 55 -16.58 11.63 -17.10
N TRP A 56 -17.43 11.23 -16.16
CA TRP A 56 -18.82 11.67 -16.08
C TRP A 56 -18.94 13.19 -15.85
N GLN A 57 -18.20 13.72 -14.88
CA GLN A 57 -18.25 15.15 -14.55
C GLN A 57 -17.63 16.05 -15.62
N SER A 58 -16.57 15.58 -16.28
CA SER A 58 -15.80 16.38 -17.25
C SER A 58 -16.22 16.16 -18.71
N GLY A 59 -16.91 15.06 -19.02
CA GLY A 59 -17.25 14.64 -20.37
C GLY A 59 -16.05 14.22 -21.23
N ARG A 60 -14.86 14.03 -20.63
CA ARG A 60 -13.62 13.65 -21.33
C ARG A 60 -13.15 12.28 -20.87
N ARG A 61 -12.65 11.47 -21.81
CA ARG A 61 -12.00 10.20 -21.49
C ARG A 61 -10.60 10.40 -20.94
N LEU A 62 -10.28 9.72 -19.84
CA LEU A 62 -9.07 9.87 -19.03
C LEU A 62 -8.50 8.53 -18.54
N ASP A 63 -9.25 7.42 -18.69
CA ASP A 63 -8.89 6.07 -18.24
C ASP A 63 -7.43 5.64 -18.53
N SER A 64 -7.00 5.75 -19.79
CA SER A 64 -5.69 5.31 -20.26
C SER A 64 -4.57 6.20 -19.75
N MET A 65 -4.85 7.50 -19.61
CA MET A 65 -3.92 8.48 -19.07
C MET A 65 -3.68 8.22 -17.58
N VAL A 66 -4.75 8.03 -16.79
CA VAL A 66 -4.67 7.73 -15.36
C VAL A 66 -3.96 6.41 -15.12
N SER A 67 -4.29 5.36 -15.87
CA SER A 67 -3.63 4.06 -15.77
C SER A 67 -2.13 4.13 -16.08
N THR A 68 -1.73 4.92 -17.08
CA THR A 68 -0.30 5.10 -17.43
C THR A 68 0.45 5.85 -16.34
N ALA A 69 -0.13 6.94 -15.82
CA ALA A 69 0.45 7.71 -14.73
C ALA A 69 0.61 6.87 -13.45
N ASP A 70 -0.40 6.08 -13.09
CA ASP A 70 -0.39 5.16 -11.95
C ASP A 70 0.73 4.10 -12.09
N ASN A 71 0.84 3.47 -13.27
CA ASN A 71 1.89 2.48 -13.53
C ASN A 71 3.30 3.08 -13.45
N LEU A 72 3.50 4.28 -13.98
CA LEU A 72 4.78 4.98 -13.88
C LEU A 72 5.11 5.31 -12.42
N ALA A 73 4.17 5.89 -11.68
CA ALA A 73 4.34 6.22 -10.27
C ALA A 73 4.66 4.98 -9.43
N SER A 74 3.94 3.88 -9.64
CA SER A 74 4.17 2.60 -8.95
C SER A 74 5.58 2.06 -9.21
N LYS A 75 6.05 2.06 -10.48
CA LYS A 75 7.41 1.61 -10.82
C LYS A 75 8.49 2.48 -10.16
N LEU A 76 8.32 3.80 -10.18
CA LEU A 76 9.25 4.72 -9.55
C LEU A 76 9.26 4.55 -8.01
N ALA A 77 8.09 4.35 -7.40
CA ALA A 77 7.98 4.10 -5.97
C ALA A 77 8.66 2.78 -5.57
N VAL A 78 8.46 1.70 -6.34
CA VAL A 78 9.14 0.41 -6.11
C VAL A 78 10.65 0.56 -6.28
N ALA A 79 11.12 1.17 -7.37
CA ALA A 79 12.54 1.39 -7.60
C ALA A 79 13.18 2.23 -6.48
N GLY A 80 12.51 3.31 -6.07
CA GLY A 80 12.93 4.17 -4.96
C GLY A 80 12.99 3.42 -3.63
N ALA A 81 11.94 2.67 -3.29
CA ALA A 81 11.91 1.87 -2.07
C ALA A 81 13.00 0.79 -2.05
N THR A 82 13.21 0.07 -3.15
CA THR A 82 14.28 -0.93 -3.27
C THR A 82 15.65 -0.29 -3.12
N GLN A 83 15.89 0.86 -3.73
CA GLN A 83 17.15 1.59 -3.59
C GLN A 83 17.37 2.06 -2.14
N LEU A 84 16.34 2.59 -1.48
CA LEU A 84 16.40 3.01 -0.08
C LEU A 84 16.75 1.84 0.84
N VAL A 85 16.16 0.67 0.62
CA VAL A 85 16.50 -0.56 1.36
C VAL A 85 17.96 -0.94 1.13
N ALA A 86 18.42 -0.95 -0.13
CA ALA A 86 19.80 -1.30 -0.47
C ALA A 86 20.82 -0.35 0.18
N VAL A 87 20.58 0.96 0.09
CA VAL A 87 21.43 1.99 0.73
C VAL A 87 21.40 1.83 2.24
N ALA A 88 20.21 1.70 2.85
CA ALA A 88 20.08 1.54 4.30
C ALA A 88 20.85 0.32 4.82
N LEU A 89 20.83 -0.81 4.10
CA LEU A 89 21.62 -1.98 4.48
C LEU A 89 23.12 -1.76 4.28
N SER A 90 23.52 -1.15 3.16
CA SER A 90 24.93 -0.88 2.84
C SER A 90 25.59 0.05 3.87
N VAL A 91 24.94 1.16 4.24
CA VAL A 91 25.48 2.12 5.23
C VAL A 91 25.54 1.52 6.64
N ASN A 92 24.71 0.52 6.93
CA ASN A 92 24.69 -0.20 8.20
C ASN A 92 25.63 -1.43 8.21
N GLY A 93 26.48 -1.58 7.19
CA GLY A 93 27.54 -2.60 7.15
C GLY A 93 27.04 -4.00 6.81
N PHE A 94 25.87 -4.13 6.17
CA PHE A 94 25.37 -5.43 5.71
C PHE A 94 26.38 -6.12 4.78
N ASN A 95 26.73 -7.36 5.10
CA ASN A 95 27.63 -8.17 4.28
C ASN A 95 27.23 -9.64 4.32
N ALA A 96 26.64 -10.14 3.24
CA ALA A 96 26.13 -11.50 3.12
C ALA A 96 27.17 -12.63 3.36
N LYS A 97 28.48 -12.32 3.33
CA LYS A 97 29.55 -13.30 3.58
C LYS A 97 29.90 -13.45 5.06
N LEU A 98 29.44 -12.54 5.92
CA LEU A 98 29.74 -12.63 7.35
C LEU A 98 28.86 -13.70 8.01
N PRO A 99 29.44 -14.54 8.89
CA PRO A 99 28.67 -15.54 9.65
C PRO A 99 27.68 -14.88 10.62
N GLN A 100 27.98 -13.66 11.08
CA GLN A 100 27.08 -12.84 11.90
C GLN A 100 27.08 -11.41 11.38
N GLN A 101 25.89 -10.85 11.20
CA GLN A 101 25.72 -9.47 10.74
C GLN A 101 26.02 -8.48 11.88
N PRO A 102 26.52 -7.27 11.56
CA PRO A 102 26.68 -6.22 12.56
C PRO A 102 25.31 -5.80 13.11
N VAL A 103 25.30 -5.33 14.36
CA VAL A 103 24.08 -4.89 15.06
C VAL A 103 23.32 -3.81 14.28
N GLY A 104 24.04 -2.90 13.60
CA GLY A 104 23.43 -1.88 12.73
C GLY A 104 22.60 -2.49 11.59
N ALA A 105 23.14 -3.49 10.89
CA ALA A 105 22.42 -4.16 9.80
C ALA A 105 21.18 -4.92 10.31
N ILE A 106 21.28 -5.58 11.47
CA ILE A 106 20.15 -6.25 12.12
C ILE A 106 19.05 -5.25 12.46
N ASN A 107 19.41 -4.10 13.04
CA ASN A 107 18.46 -3.04 13.37
C ASN A 107 17.79 -2.46 12.11
N ALA A 108 18.55 -2.26 11.03
CA ALA A 108 18.01 -1.79 9.75
C ALA A 108 17.00 -2.80 9.15
N ILE A 109 17.30 -4.10 9.18
CA ILE A 109 16.39 -5.16 8.72
C ILE A 109 15.09 -5.15 9.54
N ASN A 110 15.21 -5.11 10.87
CA ASN A 110 14.06 -5.09 11.77
C ASN A 110 13.20 -3.83 11.57
N ALA A 111 13.82 -2.69 11.26
CA ALA A 111 13.09 -1.46 10.94
C ALA A 111 12.32 -1.59 9.62
N ILE A 112 12.99 -2.04 8.55
CA ILE A 112 12.43 -2.14 7.19
C ILE A 112 11.31 -3.19 7.12
N LEU A 113 11.40 -4.28 7.88
CA LEU A 113 10.36 -5.32 7.92
C LEU A 113 9.26 -5.03 8.96
N GLY A 114 9.54 -4.18 9.95
CA GLY A 114 8.71 -3.91 11.11
C GLY A 114 8.06 -2.53 11.07
N TRP A 115 8.59 -1.61 11.88
CA TRP A 115 7.90 -0.37 12.21
C TRP A 115 7.86 0.64 11.05
N VAL A 116 8.85 0.65 10.14
CA VAL A 116 8.88 1.60 9.01
C VAL A 116 7.65 1.43 8.11
N PRO A 117 7.37 0.23 7.56
CA PRO A 117 6.16 0.03 6.77
C PRO A 117 4.88 0.16 7.61
N MET A 118 4.92 -0.14 8.91
CA MET A 118 3.78 0.07 9.81
C MET A 118 3.38 1.55 9.89
N VAL A 119 4.35 2.46 10.05
CA VAL A 119 4.11 3.91 10.09
C VAL A 119 3.58 4.41 8.75
N VAL A 120 4.18 3.97 7.64
CA VAL A 120 3.69 4.33 6.30
C VAL A 120 2.24 3.86 6.10
N ALA A 121 1.90 2.65 6.53
CA ALA A 121 0.53 2.15 6.46
C ALA A 121 -0.44 2.95 7.33
N ALA A 122 -0.01 3.40 8.52
CA ALA A 122 -0.83 4.25 9.39
C ALA A 122 -1.11 5.61 8.76
N LEU A 123 -0.11 6.25 8.15
CA LEU A 123 -0.29 7.51 7.42
C LEU A 123 -1.25 7.33 6.23
N MET A 124 -1.09 6.26 5.46
CA MET A 124 -2.00 5.93 4.35
C MET A 124 -3.42 5.67 4.84
N MET A 125 -3.59 5.01 5.98
CA MET A 125 -4.90 4.78 6.58
C MET A 125 -5.60 6.10 6.90
N ILE A 126 -4.88 7.09 7.45
CA ILE A 126 -5.41 8.44 7.71
C ILE A 126 -5.92 9.08 6.42
N VAL A 127 -5.15 9.02 5.33
CA VAL A 127 -5.56 9.58 4.04
C VAL A 127 -6.84 8.91 3.53
N ILE A 128 -6.93 7.58 3.64
CA ILE A 128 -8.09 6.81 3.17
C ILE A 128 -9.37 7.17 3.94
N PHE A 129 -9.28 7.56 5.22
CA PHE A 129 -10.46 8.00 5.98
C PHE A 129 -11.14 9.25 5.43
N PHE A 130 -10.43 10.06 4.63
CA PHE A 130 -10.99 11.27 4.01
C PHE A 130 -11.48 11.05 2.57
N LEU A 131 -11.37 9.82 2.03
CA LEU A 131 -11.78 9.51 0.66
C LEU A 131 -13.22 8.97 0.63
N ASN A 132 -14.16 9.76 0.10
CA ASN A 132 -15.58 9.40 -0.02
C ASN A 132 -15.95 8.89 -1.43
N ILE A 133 -15.17 7.93 -1.94
CA ILE A 133 -15.34 7.40 -3.29
C ILE A 133 -16.70 6.72 -3.45
N GLU A 134 -17.18 6.04 -2.40
CA GLU A 134 -18.44 5.28 -2.45
C GLU A 134 -19.65 6.21 -2.65
N ASP A 135 -19.69 7.33 -1.93
CA ASP A 135 -20.79 8.30 -2.02
C ASP A 135 -20.77 9.01 -3.38
N ASP A 136 -19.58 9.39 -3.87
CA ASP A 136 -19.44 9.99 -5.20
C ASP A 136 -19.86 9.01 -6.31
N THR A 137 -19.53 7.72 -6.16
CA THR A 137 -19.94 6.67 -7.10
C THR A 137 -21.47 6.49 -7.08
N LYS A 138 -22.08 6.45 -5.89
CA LYS A 138 -23.56 6.36 -5.74
C LYS A 138 -24.26 7.56 -6.39
N LYS A 139 -23.73 8.77 -6.19
CA LYS A 139 -24.25 9.99 -6.79
C LYS A 139 -24.21 9.93 -8.32
N MET A 140 -23.06 9.55 -8.90
CA MET A 140 -22.93 9.37 -10.34
C MET A 140 -23.95 8.35 -10.88
N LEU A 141 -24.13 7.22 -10.20
CA LEU A 141 -25.08 6.19 -10.63
C LEU A 141 -26.53 6.67 -10.56
N ALA A 142 -26.90 7.43 -9.53
CA ALA A 142 -28.23 8.03 -9.43
C ALA A 142 -28.51 9.01 -10.58
N GLU A 143 -27.55 9.88 -10.90
CA GLU A 143 -27.66 10.81 -12.04
C GLU A 143 -27.81 10.08 -13.37
N LYS A 144 -27.06 8.98 -13.57
CA LYS A 144 -27.20 8.13 -14.77
C LYS A 144 -28.57 7.44 -14.84
N ALA A 145 -29.13 7.02 -13.71
CA ALA A 145 -30.47 6.43 -13.67
C ALA A 145 -31.55 7.43 -14.07
N GLU A 146 -31.49 8.66 -13.55
CA GLU A 146 -32.44 9.73 -13.89
C GLU A 146 -32.44 10.09 -15.37
N GLN A 147 -31.28 9.97 -16.03
CA GLN A 147 -31.13 10.20 -17.47
C GLN A 147 -31.50 8.97 -18.33
N GLY A 148 -31.95 7.87 -17.72
CA GLY A 148 -32.29 6.64 -18.44
C GLY A 148 -31.09 5.94 -19.06
N LEU A 149 -29.88 6.20 -18.54
CA LEU A 149 -28.62 5.61 -19.03
C LEU A 149 -28.23 4.32 -18.29
N LEU A 150 -28.98 3.95 -17.24
CA LEU A 150 -28.88 2.65 -16.59
C LEU A 150 -30.10 1.82 -17.00
N ASN A 151 -29.87 0.75 -17.78
CA ASN A 151 -30.85 -0.28 -18.10
C ASN A 151 -30.92 -1.34 -16.99
#